data_AF-A0A9N8MJS0-F1
#
_entry.id   AF-A0A9N8MJS0-F1
#
_cell.length_a   1.000
_cell.length_b   1.000
_cell.length_c   1.000
_cell.angle_alpha   90.00
_cell.angle_beta   90.00
_cell.angle_gamma   90.00
#
_symmetry.space_group_name_H-M   'P 1'
#
loop_
_entity.id
_entity.type
_entity.pdbx_description
1 polymer ?
#
loop_
_entity_poly.entity_id
_entity_poly.type
_entity_poly.pdbx_seq_one_letter_code
_entity_poly.pdbx_strand_id
1 'polypeptide(L)'
;MRIFLLFLIFILVNCSDKNINNEIHSYFLNNFTLFHIKCEDEIYFTTQKCDCNNISKSNLKIIGDNESYYIVSARYSKELNKIQFYSLFNKVIKNGEINNKIEVIEYRDYVDNVFNNDSIIGNPKFLTFSGRASQY
;
A
#
# COMPACT_ATOMS: atom_id res chain seq x y z
N MET A 1 -19.64 37.58 47.46
CA MET A 1 -20.06 36.36 46.74
C MET A 1 -20.41 36.74 45.31
N ARG A 2 -19.43 36.77 44.41
CA ARG A 2 -19.63 37.01 42.97
C ARG A 2 -19.16 35.78 42.23
N ILE A 3 -20.12 35.10 41.63
CA ILE A 3 -20.00 33.90 40.81
C ILE A 3 -19.21 34.30 39.56
N PHE A 4 -17.96 33.84 39.45
CA PHE A 4 -17.24 33.81 38.18
C PHE A 4 -17.31 32.38 37.64
N LEU A 5 -18.41 32.14 36.93
CA LEU A 5 -18.63 30.96 36.11
C LEU A 5 -17.75 31.11 34.85
N LEU A 6 -16.46 30.84 34.99
CA LEU A 6 -15.57 30.71 33.83
C LEU A 6 -15.76 29.30 33.27
N PHE A 7 -16.67 29.24 32.30
CA PHE A 7 -16.78 28.19 31.30
C PHE A 7 -15.38 27.86 30.79
N LEU A 8 -14.77 26.80 31.32
CA LEU A 8 -13.59 26.19 30.73
C LEU A 8 -14.09 25.49 29.46
N ILE A 9 -14.00 26.21 28.35
CA ILE A 9 -14.27 25.69 27.01
C ILE A 9 -13.31 24.52 26.81
N PHE A 10 -13.85 23.31 26.96
CA PHE A 10 -13.26 22.09 26.44
C PHE A 10 -13.21 22.25 24.91
N ILE A 11 -12.14 22.85 24.41
CA ILE A 11 -11.75 22.70 23.02
C ILE A 11 -11.28 21.26 22.91
N LEU A 12 -12.25 20.35 22.76
CA LEU A 12 -12.01 19.05 22.17
C LEU A 12 -11.54 19.34 20.74
N VAL A 13 -10.22 19.47 20.57
CA VAL A 13 -9.57 19.30 19.28
C VAL A 13 -9.75 17.83 18.94
N ASN A 14 -10.96 17.48 18.51
CA ASN A 14 -11.18 16.27 17.74
C ASN A 14 -10.38 16.47 16.47
N CYS A 15 -9.24 15.78 16.35
CA CYS A 15 -8.71 15.39 15.06
C CYS A 15 -9.77 14.47 14.42
N SER A 16 -10.84 15.08 13.91
CA SER A 16 -11.70 14.45 12.92
C SER A 16 -10.82 14.35 11.68
N ASP A 17 -10.14 13.21 11.57
CA ASP A 17 -9.38 12.86 10.39
C ASP A 17 -10.39 12.80 9.23
N LYS A 18 -10.46 13.89 8.49
CA LYS A 18 -11.60 14.23 7.62
C LYS A 18 -11.58 13.48 6.30
N ASN A 19 -10.67 12.53 6.11
CA ASN A 19 -10.54 11.82 4.85
C ASN A 19 -10.87 10.33 5.05
N ILE A 20 -12.18 10.03 4.97
CA ILE A 20 -12.77 8.68 5.07
C ILE A 20 -12.15 7.70 4.04
N ASN A 21 -11.50 8.22 3.01
CA ASN A 21 -10.91 7.45 1.91
C ASN A 21 -9.46 7.01 2.16
N ASN A 22 -8.85 7.41 3.29
CA ASN A 22 -7.49 7.02 3.62
C ASN A 22 -7.49 5.73 4.44
N GLU A 23 -6.79 4.72 3.96
CA GLU A 23 -6.72 3.41 4.60
C GLU A 23 -5.26 2.98 4.71
N ILE A 24 -4.86 2.50 5.89
CA ILE A 24 -3.51 1.99 6.13
C ILE A 24 -3.63 0.60 6.76
N HIS A 25 -3.10 -0.39 6.06
CA HIS A 25 -3.03 -1.76 6.53
C HIS A 25 -1.57 -2.20 6.62
N SER A 26 -1.23 -2.96 7.65
CA SER A 26 0.09 -3.54 7.82
C SER A 26 0.02 -5.06 7.80
N TYR A 27 0.93 -5.69 7.08
CA TYR A 27 1.00 -7.13 6.94
C TYR A 27 2.38 -7.63 7.34
N PHE A 28 2.42 -8.66 8.17
CA PHE A 28 3.66 -9.27 8.62
C PHE A 28 4.07 -10.40 7.68
N LEU A 29 5.20 -10.23 7.01
CA LEU A 29 5.79 -11.17 6.06
C LEU A 29 7.17 -11.58 6.58
N ASN A 30 7.20 -12.64 7.39
CA ASN A 30 8.40 -13.11 8.09
C ASN A 30 9.04 -12.02 8.97
N ASN A 31 10.20 -11.47 8.62
CA ASN A 31 10.91 -10.42 9.35
C ASN A 31 10.61 -9.00 8.82
N PHE A 32 9.67 -8.87 7.89
CA PHE A 32 9.30 -7.60 7.29
C PHE A 32 7.84 -7.24 7.61
N THR A 33 7.60 -5.95 7.80
CA THR A 33 6.24 -5.39 7.76
C THR A 33 6.05 -4.69 6.43
N LEU A 34 5.04 -5.10 5.68
CA LEU A 34 4.58 -4.43 4.47
C LEU A 34 3.38 -3.56 4.81
N PHE A 35 3.49 -2.25 4.59
CA PHE A 35 2.37 -1.33 4.70
C PHE A 35 1.74 -1.15 3.32
N HIS A 36 0.44 -1.36 3.26
CA HIS A 36 -0.43 -1.00 2.15
C HIS A 36 -1.17 0.27 2.55
N ILE A 37 -0.98 1.34 1.78
CA ILE A 37 -1.48 2.68 2.09
C ILE A 37 -2.28 3.16 0.91
N LYS A 38 -3.55 3.48 1.15
CA LYS A 38 -4.45 4.13 0.20
C LYS A 38 -4.65 5.56 0.65
N CYS A 39 -4.34 6.50 -0.23
CA CYS A 39 -4.55 7.93 -0.04
C CYS A 39 -5.42 8.43 -1.18
N GLU A 40 -6.71 8.57 -0.92
CA GLU A 40 -7.71 8.80 -1.97
C GLU A 40 -7.66 7.69 -3.05
N ASP A 41 -7.27 8.01 -4.28
CA ASP A 41 -7.09 7.07 -5.38
C ASP A 41 -5.63 6.60 -5.55
N GLU A 42 -4.70 7.09 -4.73
CA GLU A 42 -3.30 6.72 -4.82
C GLU A 42 -2.98 5.52 -3.91
N ILE A 43 -2.31 4.52 -4.47
CA ILE A 43 -1.97 3.27 -3.78
C ILE A 43 -0.46 3.15 -3.63
N TYR A 44 -0.02 2.94 -2.38
CA TYR A 44 1.38 2.83 -2.01
C TYR A 44 1.68 1.55 -1.23
N PHE A 45 2.87 1.01 -1.47
CA PHE A 45 3.46 -0.05 -0.66
C PHE A 45 4.84 0.36 -0.12
N THR A 46 5.11 0.08 1.14
CA THR A 46 6.40 0.42 1.78
C THR A 46 6.70 -0.53 2.94
N THR A 47 7.97 -0.57 3.35
CA THR A 47 8.41 -1.28 4.57
C THR A 47 8.68 -0.34 5.75
N GLN A 48 8.42 0.95 5.57
CA GLN A 48 8.55 1.99 6.59
C GLN A 48 7.17 2.48 6.98
N LYS A 49 6.91 2.61 8.27
CA LYS A 49 5.65 3.14 8.78
C LYS A 49 5.50 4.60 8.33
N CYS A 50 4.38 4.94 7.69
CA CYS A 50 4.03 6.29 7.29
C CYS A 50 2.50 6.45 7.15
N ASP A 51 2.05 7.62 6.70
CA ASP A 51 0.65 7.97 6.43
C ASP A 51 0.52 8.83 5.16
N CYS A 52 -0.70 9.24 4.82
CA CYS A 52 -0.98 10.03 3.61
C CYS A 52 -0.42 11.45 3.62
N ASN A 53 -0.09 11.99 4.79
CA ASN A 53 0.53 13.32 4.89
C ASN A 53 2.06 13.24 4.79
N ASN A 54 2.65 12.06 4.98
CA ASN A 54 4.08 11.86 5.00
C ASN A 54 4.49 10.51 4.39
N ILE A 55 4.15 10.28 3.12
CA ILE A 55 4.50 9.05 2.42
C ILE A 55 6.03 8.86 2.42
N SER A 56 6.46 7.64 2.79
CA SER A 56 7.87 7.23 2.75
C SER A 56 8.49 7.54 1.40
N LYS A 57 9.70 8.14 1.36
CA LYS A 57 10.44 8.33 0.10
C LYS A 57 10.88 7.02 -0.56
N SER A 58 10.92 5.93 0.20
CA SER A 58 11.16 4.57 -0.26
C SER A 58 9.82 3.84 -0.32
N ASN A 59 9.16 3.87 -1.49
CA ASN A 59 7.83 3.30 -1.70
C ASN A 59 7.66 2.73 -3.11
N LEU A 60 6.66 1.89 -3.28
CA LEU A 60 6.09 1.51 -4.57
C LEU A 60 4.78 2.28 -4.72
N LYS A 61 4.62 3.05 -5.79
CA LYS A 61 3.32 3.60 -6.18
C LYS A 61 2.72 2.72 -7.28
N ILE A 62 1.49 2.28 -7.08
CA ILE A 62 0.76 1.45 -8.05
C ILE A 62 -0.09 2.34 -8.93
N ILE A 63 -0.10 2.02 -10.22
CA ILE A 63 -0.90 2.71 -11.21
C ILE A 63 -1.91 1.72 -11.76
N GLY A 64 -3.17 2.15 -11.77
CA GLY A 64 -4.26 1.39 -12.33
C GLY A 64 -4.01 1.07 -13.80
N ASP A 65 -4.63 0.00 -14.28
CA ASP A 65 -4.74 -0.28 -15.71
C ASP A 65 -5.69 0.75 -16.38
N ASN A 66 -6.09 0.47 -17.62
CA ASN A 66 -7.00 1.34 -18.38
C ASN A 66 -8.40 1.49 -17.74
N GLU A 67 -8.75 0.65 -16.75
CA GLU A 67 -10.01 0.71 -16.00
C GLU A 67 -9.81 1.24 -14.57
N SER A 68 -8.63 1.80 -14.27
CA SER A 68 -8.24 2.27 -12.94
C SER A 68 -8.18 1.14 -11.93
N TYR A 69 -8.06 -0.11 -12.38
CA TYR A 69 -8.01 -1.26 -11.51
C TYR A 69 -6.57 -1.71 -11.30
N TYR A 70 -6.28 -2.24 -10.12
CA TYR A 70 -5.02 -2.91 -9.89
C TYR A 70 -5.18 -4.27 -9.22
N ILE A 71 -4.24 -5.14 -9.53
CA ILE A 71 -4.01 -6.39 -8.82
C ILE A 71 -2.50 -6.64 -8.66
N VAL A 72 -2.08 -6.73 -7.41
CA VAL A 72 -0.70 -6.96 -7.04
C VAL A 72 -0.64 -7.98 -5.92
N SER A 73 0.43 -8.76 -5.89
CA SER A 73 0.62 -9.77 -4.87
C SER A 73 2.00 -9.70 -4.26
N ALA A 74 2.11 -10.01 -2.97
CA ALA A 74 3.37 -10.02 -2.26
C ALA A 74 3.58 -11.33 -1.51
N ARG A 75 4.82 -11.81 -1.48
CA ARG A 75 5.25 -12.89 -0.59
C ARG A 75 6.65 -12.62 -0.07
N TYR A 76 7.01 -13.27 1.02
CA TYR A 76 8.40 -13.32 1.47
C TYR A 76 9.17 -14.41 0.71
N SER A 77 10.32 -14.06 0.14
CA SER A 77 11.30 -15.01 -0.39
C SER A 77 12.41 -15.24 0.62
N LYS A 78 12.49 -16.48 1.14
CA LYS A 78 13.55 -16.90 2.08
C LYS A 78 14.94 -16.83 1.45
N GLU A 79 15.06 -17.22 0.18
CA GLU A 79 16.34 -17.28 -0.54
C GLU A 79 16.94 -15.89 -0.75
N LEU A 80 16.10 -14.91 -1.07
CA LEU A 80 16.53 -13.53 -1.30
C LEU A 80 16.54 -12.68 -0.03
N ASN A 81 15.93 -13.18 1.06
CA ASN A 81 15.64 -12.42 2.27
C ASN A 81 14.96 -11.07 1.96
N LYS A 82 13.98 -11.10 1.05
CA LYS A 82 13.24 -9.92 0.55
C LYS A 82 11.77 -10.26 0.36
N ILE A 83 10.93 -9.23 0.30
CA ILE A 83 9.57 -9.37 -0.22
C ILE A 83 9.64 -9.40 -1.76
N GLN A 84 9.04 -10.40 -2.38
CA GLN A 84 8.78 -10.39 -3.82
C GLN A 84 7.40 -9.80 -4.07
N PHE A 85 7.35 -8.75 -4.86
CA PHE A 85 6.16 -7.99 -5.20
C PHE A 85 5.85 -8.18 -6.68
N TYR A 86 4.73 -8.82 -6.96
CA TYR A 86 4.28 -9.19 -8.28
C TYR A 86 3.22 -8.20 -8.73
N SER A 87 3.46 -7.54 -9.86
CA SER A 87 2.51 -6.63 -10.49
C SER A 87 2.02 -7.27 -11.78
N LEU A 88 0.75 -7.69 -11.78
CA LEU A 88 0.11 -8.29 -12.93
C LEU A 88 -0.66 -7.18 -13.65
N PHE A 89 -0.37 -6.94 -14.92
CA PHE A 89 -1.02 -5.90 -15.75
C PHE A 89 -0.83 -4.43 -15.31
N ASN A 90 -0.42 -4.17 -14.06
CA ASN A 90 -0.21 -2.83 -13.53
C ASN A 90 1.23 -2.34 -13.67
N LYS A 91 1.37 -1.02 -13.88
CA LYS A 91 2.65 -0.34 -13.80
C LYS A 91 2.98 -0.02 -12.35
N VAL A 92 4.24 -0.27 -11.96
CA VAL A 92 4.76 0.08 -10.62
C VAL A 92 5.81 1.17 -10.76
N ILE A 93 5.69 2.23 -9.97
CA ILE A 93 6.71 3.27 -9.86
C ILE A 93 7.49 3.00 -8.59
N LYS A 94 8.81 2.85 -8.74
CA LYS A 94 9.72 2.62 -7.62
C LYS A 94 10.32 3.95 -7.20
N ASN A 95 10.12 4.33 -5.96
CA ASN A 95 10.69 5.53 -5.36
C ASN A 95 11.74 5.14 -4.31
N GLY A 96 12.88 5.84 -4.31
CA GLY A 96 13.97 5.64 -3.34
C GLY A 96 14.61 4.24 -3.37
N GLU A 97 15.24 3.86 -2.27
CA GLU A 97 16.01 2.61 -2.14
C GLU A 97 15.17 1.40 -1.70
N ILE A 98 14.00 1.22 -2.32
CA ILE A 98 13.07 0.15 -1.93
C ILE A 98 13.57 -1.26 -2.30
N ASN A 99 14.43 -1.34 -3.33
CA ASN A 99 14.98 -2.60 -3.87
C ASN A 99 15.81 -3.41 -2.86
N ASN A 100 16.29 -2.76 -1.79
CA ASN A 100 17.02 -3.43 -0.71
C ASN A 100 16.12 -4.38 0.10
N LYS A 101 14.80 -4.15 0.10
CA LYS A 101 13.83 -4.93 0.89
C LYS A 101 12.72 -5.56 0.05
N ILE A 102 12.41 -4.97 -1.11
CA ILE A 102 11.38 -5.46 -2.01
C ILE A 102 11.97 -5.66 -3.41
N GLU A 103 11.88 -6.88 -3.93
CA GLU A 103 12.09 -7.17 -5.34
C GLU A 103 10.76 -7.05 -6.07
N VAL A 104 10.69 -6.27 -7.14
CA VAL A 104 9.46 -6.11 -7.93
C VAL A 104 9.60 -6.88 -9.24
N ILE A 105 8.63 -7.74 -9.50
CA ILE A 105 8.48 -8.55 -10.71
C ILE A 105 7.23 -8.05 -11.43
N GLU A 106 7.45 -7.39 -12.58
CA GLU A 106 6.37 -6.84 -13.40
C GLU A 106 6.10 -7.76 -14.58
N TYR A 107 4.88 -8.26 -14.69
CA TYR A 107 4.44 -9.02 -15.86
C TYR A 107 3.66 -8.08 -16.78
N ARG A 108 4.24 -7.78 -17.94
CA ARG A 108 3.64 -6.84 -18.90
C ARG A 108 2.97 -7.55 -20.08
N ASP A 109 3.37 -8.78 -20.37
CA ASP A 109 2.79 -9.58 -21.44
C ASP A 109 1.57 -10.36 -20.96
N TYR A 110 0.50 -10.34 -21.76
CA TYR A 110 -0.77 -10.96 -21.40
C TYR A 110 -0.64 -12.45 -21.05
N VAL A 111 0.16 -13.19 -21.82
CA VAL A 111 0.35 -14.65 -21.65
C VAL A 111 1.02 -14.96 -20.32
N ASP A 112 2.11 -14.25 -19.99
CA ASP A 112 2.80 -14.40 -18.72
C ASP A 112 1.90 -13.99 -17.55
N ASN A 113 1.11 -12.94 -17.73
CA ASN A 113 0.19 -12.50 -16.71
C ASN A 113 -0.86 -13.56 -16.38
N VAL A 114 -1.56 -14.13 -17.37
CA VAL A 114 -2.63 -15.12 -17.13
C VAL A 114 -2.08 -16.35 -16.38
N PHE A 115 -0.94 -16.88 -16.83
CA PHE A 115 -0.32 -18.05 -16.19
C PHE A 115 0.10 -17.76 -14.74
N ASN A 116 0.71 -16.60 -14.50
CA ASN A 116 1.14 -16.23 -13.15
C ASN A 116 -0.04 -15.85 -12.26
N ASN A 117 -1.09 -15.25 -12.82
CA ASN A 117 -2.31 -14.92 -12.12
C ASN A 117 -2.96 -16.16 -11.51
N ASP A 118 -3.11 -17.23 -12.28
CA ASP A 118 -3.68 -18.49 -11.79
C ASP A 118 -2.79 -19.19 -10.74
N SER A 119 -1.48 -18.98 -10.82
CA SER A 119 -0.50 -19.56 -9.88
C SER A 119 -0.41 -18.79 -8.55
N ILE A 120 -0.77 -17.51 -8.57
CA ILE A 120 -0.62 -16.57 -7.45
C ILE A 120 -1.95 -16.33 -6.74
N ILE A 121 -3.03 -16.04 -7.49
CA ILE A 121 -4.36 -15.80 -6.91
C ILE A 121 -4.85 -17.09 -6.24
N GLY A 122 -5.32 -16.96 -5.00
CA GLY A 122 -5.84 -18.08 -4.21
C GLY A 122 -4.76 -18.95 -3.58
N ASN A 123 -3.47 -18.70 -3.87
CA ASN A 123 -2.38 -19.37 -3.18
C ASN A 123 -2.12 -18.68 -1.82
N PRO A 124 -2.31 -19.37 -0.69
CA PRO A 124 -2.22 -18.76 0.64
C PRO A 124 -0.80 -18.28 1.01
N LYS A 125 0.21 -18.62 0.20
CA LYS A 125 1.58 -18.10 0.37
C LYS A 125 1.72 -16.66 -0.10
N PHE A 126 0.74 -16.12 -0.82
CA PHE A 126 0.74 -14.77 -1.34
C PHE A 126 -0.34 -13.94 -0.66
N LEU A 127 0.00 -12.70 -0.32
CA LEU A 127 -0.98 -11.67 -0.01
C LEU A 127 -1.35 -11.00 -1.32
N THR A 128 -2.62 -11.03 -1.69
CA THR A 128 -3.10 -10.39 -2.92
C THR A 128 -3.93 -9.16 -2.55
N PHE A 129 -3.64 -8.07 -3.24
CA PHE A 129 -4.27 -6.77 -3.07
C PHE A 129 -4.89 -6.38 -4.40
N SER A 130 -6.12 -5.91 -4.35
CA SER A 130 -6.77 -5.37 -5.52
C SER A 130 -7.75 -4.28 -5.17
N GLY A 131 -8.04 -3.42 -6.14
CA GLY A 131 -8.92 -2.28 -5.93
C GLY A 131 -8.77 -1.25 -7.02
N ARG A 132 -9.24 -0.03 -6.74
CA ARG A 132 -9.05 1.11 -7.63
C ARG A 132 -7.75 1.85 -7.31
N ALA A 133 -7.07 2.30 -8.35
CA ALA A 133 -5.89 3.14 -8.29
C ALA A 133 -5.94 4.21 -9.39
N SER A 134 -5.33 5.36 -9.15
CA SER A 134 -5.20 6.43 -10.13
C SER A 134 -4.57 5.93 -11.43
N GLN A 135 -5.13 6.38 -12.57
CA GLN A 135 -4.50 6.28 -13.87
C GLN A 135 -3.49 7.41 -14.08
N TYR A 136 -2.59 7.23 -15.04
CA TYR A 136 -1.71 8.30 -15.52
C TYR A 136 -2.40 9.17 -16.57
#